data_AF-A0A1G0KBH5-F1
#
_entry.id   AF-A0A1G0KBH5-F1
#
_cell.length_a   1.000
_cell.length_b   1.000
_cell.length_c   1.000
_cell.angle_alpha   90.00
_cell.angle_beta   90.00
_cell.angle_gamma   90.00
#
_symmetry.space_group_name_H-M   'P 1'
#
loop_
_entity.id
_entity.type
_entity.pdbx_description
1 polymer ?
#
loop_
_entity_poly.entity_id
_entity_poly.type
_entity_poly.pdbx_seq_one_letter_code
_entity_poly.pdbx_strand_id
1 'polypeptide(L)'
;MALHLECVPEPAQRLAATLFPAIEDLGFVLAGGTGLALQFGHRISVDFDLFAPPEKYPRLLLDRVRGAAAHDRGGTLMARCSRKRASSRSERATPGTRRMRA
;
A
#
# COMPACT_ATOMS: atom_id res chain seq x y z
N MET A 1 9.17 4.72 -17.76
CA MET A 1 10.08 4.05 -16.81
C MET A 1 9.76 2.58 -16.80
N ALA A 2 10.75 1.71 -16.96
CA ALA A 2 10.57 0.27 -16.78
C ALA A 2 10.62 -0.07 -15.28
N LEU A 3 9.88 -1.09 -14.86
CA LEU A 3 9.91 -1.59 -13.47
C LEU A 3 11.01 -2.65 -13.33
N HIS A 4 11.75 -2.59 -12.22
CA HIS A 4 12.78 -3.56 -11.85
C HIS A 4 12.15 -4.82 -11.22
N LEU A 5 11.54 -5.67 -12.05
CA LEU A 5 10.88 -6.90 -11.59
C LEU A 5 11.85 -7.89 -10.96
N GLU A 6 13.14 -7.83 -11.31
CA GLU A 6 14.21 -8.60 -10.68
C GLU A 6 14.34 -8.35 -9.17
N CYS A 7 13.83 -7.21 -8.69
CA CYS A 7 13.79 -6.88 -7.26
C CYS A 7 12.67 -7.60 -6.49
N VAL A 8 11.75 -8.27 -7.17
CA VAL A 8 10.67 -9.02 -6.53
C VAL A 8 10.91 -10.50 -6.82
N PRO A 9 11.07 -11.37 -5.80
CA PRO A 9 11.27 -12.79 -6.03
C PRO A 9 10.12 -13.42 -6.82
N GLU A 10 10.42 -14.42 -7.63
CA GLU A 10 9.44 -15.10 -8.49
C GLU A 10 8.16 -15.54 -7.74
N PRO A 11 8.21 -16.11 -6.50
CA PRO A 11 7.00 -16.43 -5.77
C PRO A 11 6.12 -15.21 -5.47
N ALA A 12 6.73 -14.08 -5.11
CA ALA A 12 6.01 -12.84 -4.85
C ALA A 12 5.43 -12.25 -6.14
N GLN A 13 6.13 -12.37 -7.28
CA GLN A 13 5.58 -11.98 -8.58
C GLN A 13 4.34 -12.81 -8.95
N ARG A 14 4.38 -14.13 -8.75
CA ARG A 14 3.23 -15.01 -9.01
C ARG A 14 2.04 -14.67 -8.13
N LEU A 15 2.28 -14.40 -6.84
CA LEU A 15 1.23 -13.94 -5.94
C LEU A 15 0.67 -12.58 -6.39
N ALA A 16 1.51 -11.63 -6.79
CA ALA A 16 1.05 -10.33 -7.27
C ALA A 16 0.14 -10.45 -8.51
N ALA A 17 0.46 -11.40 -9.41
CA ALA A 17 -0.32 -11.66 -10.61
C ALA A 17 -1.76 -12.14 -10.32
N THR A 18 -2.03 -12.76 -9.17
CA THR A 18 -3.39 -13.14 -8.75
C THR A 18 -4.01 -12.13 -7.79
N LEU A 19 -3.21 -11.56 -6.88
CA LEU A 19 -3.67 -10.67 -5.82
C LEU A 19 -4.07 -9.29 -6.37
N PHE A 20 -3.25 -8.67 -7.21
CA PHE A 20 -3.48 -7.29 -7.64
C PHE A 20 -4.77 -7.13 -8.46
N PRO A 21 -5.10 -8.03 -9.42
CA PRO A 21 -6.38 -7.97 -10.13
C PRO A 21 -7.59 -8.12 -9.20
N ALA A 22 -7.48 -8.93 -8.14
CA ALA A 22 -8.59 -9.19 -7.21
C ALA A 22 -8.94 -7.98 -6.32
N ILE A 23 -8.07 -6.97 -6.25
CA ILE A 23 -8.21 -5.79 -5.39
C ILE A 23 -8.04 -4.47 -6.16
N GLU A 24 -7.94 -4.50 -7.48
CA GLU A 24 -7.69 -3.33 -8.33
C GLU A 24 -8.78 -2.26 -8.17
N ASP A 25 -10.04 -2.68 -8.06
CA ASP A 25 -11.21 -1.81 -7.86
C ASP A 25 -11.15 -0.98 -6.56
N LEU A 26 -10.32 -1.41 -5.61
CA LEU A 26 -10.15 -0.75 -4.32
C LEU A 26 -9.13 0.40 -4.37
N GLY A 27 -8.43 0.58 -5.50
CA GLY A 27 -7.51 1.70 -5.72
C GLY A 27 -6.32 1.70 -4.76
N PHE A 28 -5.76 0.52 -4.49
CA PHE A 28 -4.55 0.40 -3.69
C PHE A 28 -3.34 1.01 -4.40
N VAL A 29 -2.46 1.61 -3.61
CA VAL A 29 -1.14 2.09 -4.04
C VAL A 29 -0.09 1.23 -3.38
N LEU A 30 0.81 0.65 -4.19
CA LEU A 30 2.02 0.01 -3.71
C LEU A 30 3.02 1.07 -3.28
N ALA A 31 3.33 1.11 -1.99
CA ALA A 31 4.29 2.06 -1.43
C ALA A 31 5.37 1.34 -0.62
N GLY A 32 6.12 2.11 0.16
CA GLY A 32 7.17 1.57 1.02
C GLY A 32 8.37 1.05 0.25
N GLY A 33 9.07 0.09 0.86
CA GLY A 33 10.36 -0.39 0.36
C GLY A 33 10.24 -1.08 -1.00
N THR A 34 9.12 -1.73 -1.29
CA THR A 34 8.90 -2.48 -2.53
C THR A 34 8.61 -1.56 -3.71
N GLY A 35 7.83 -0.49 -3.51
CA GLY A 35 7.64 0.53 -4.54
C GLY A 35 8.96 1.19 -4.95
N LEU A 36 9.82 1.52 -3.99
CA LEU A 36 11.17 2.04 -4.27
C LEU A 36 12.09 1.01 -4.94
N ALA A 37 11.97 -0.27 -4.58
CA ALA A 37 12.76 -1.33 -5.20
C ALA A 37 12.40 -1.48 -6.68
N LEU A 38 11.11 -1.50 -7.02
CA LEU A 38 10.63 -1.55 -8.40
C LEU A 38 11.01 -0.32 -9.23
N GLN A 39 11.14 0.86 -8.61
CA GLN A 39 11.50 2.09 -9.32
C GLN A 39 13.01 2.25 -9.54
N PHE A 40 13.85 1.80 -8.60
CA PHE A 40 15.28 2.09 -8.60
C PHE A 40 16.18 0.85 -8.72
N GLY A 41 15.63 -0.36 -8.64
CA GLY A 41 16.44 -1.58 -8.72
C GLY A 41 17.35 -1.83 -7.51
N HIS A 42 17.13 -1.12 -6.40
CA HIS A 42 18.16 -0.95 -5.37
C HIS A 42 18.33 -2.12 -4.39
N ARG A 43 17.36 -3.03 -4.28
CA ARG A 43 17.42 -4.24 -3.43
C ARG A 43 16.31 -5.23 -3.76
N ILE A 44 16.46 -6.48 -3.33
CA ILE A 44 15.36 -7.44 -3.30
C ILE A 44 14.35 -7.06 -2.19
N SER A 45 13.06 -7.09 -2.51
CA SER A 45 11.96 -6.81 -1.58
C SER A 45 10.89 -7.90 -1.70
N VAL A 46 10.54 -8.50 -0.55
CA VAL A 46 9.66 -9.68 -0.50
C VAL A 46 8.22 -9.32 -0.12
N ASP A 47 8.03 -8.24 0.63
CA ASP A 47 6.72 -7.82 1.14
C ASP A 47 6.01 -6.84 0.19
N PHE A 48 4.67 -6.85 0.15
CA PHE A 48 3.90 -5.80 -0.55
C PHE A 48 3.17 -4.91 0.45
N ASP A 49 3.56 -3.64 0.51
CA ASP A 49 2.87 -2.62 1.31
C ASP A 49 1.82 -1.89 0.46
N LEU A 50 0.57 -2.33 0.56
CA LEU A 50 -0.56 -1.77 -0.18
C LEU A 50 -1.37 -0.82 0.70
N PHE A 51 -1.61 0.41 0.22
CA PHE A 51 -2.37 1.44 0.92
C PHE A 51 -3.59 1.87 0.12
N ALA A 52 -4.73 2.00 0.77
CA ALA A 52 -5.94 2.56 0.18
C ALA A 52 -6.59 3.57 1.15
N PRO A 53 -7.47 4.46 0.66
CA PRO A 53 -8.29 5.30 1.53
C PRO A 53 -9.19 4.45 2.45
N PRO A 54 -9.42 4.85 3.72
CA PRO A 54 -10.26 4.12 4.68
C PRO A 54 -11.65 3.74 4.16
N GLU A 55 -12.22 4.58 3.31
CA GLU A 55 -13.57 4.44 2.75
C GLU A 55 -13.66 3.29 1.75
N LYS A 56 -12.51 2.85 1.22
CA LYS A 56 -12.38 1.79 0.23
C LYS A 56 -12.01 0.42 0.80
N TYR A 57 -12.00 0.24 2.13
CA TYR A 57 -11.76 -1.08 2.73
C TYR A 57 -13.08 -1.85 2.86
N PRO A 58 -13.44 -2.76 1.91
CA PRO A 58 -14.63 -3.57 2.05
C PRO A 58 -14.48 -4.51 3.25
N ARG A 59 -15.59 -4.80 3.93
CA ARG A 59 -15.63 -5.82 4.99
C ARG A 59 -15.11 -7.19 4.51
N LEU A 60 -15.24 -7.46 3.22
CA LEU A 60 -14.84 -8.69 2.53
C LEU A 60 -13.40 -8.64 1.97
N LEU A 61 -12.60 -7.62 2.27
CA LEU A 61 -11.23 -7.51 1.75
C LEU A 61 -10.40 -8.76 2.10
N LEU A 62 -10.50 -9.22 3.35
CA LEU A 62 -9.78 -10.41 3.79
C LEU A 62 -10.20 -11.65 3.00
N ASP A 63 -11.49 -11.79 2.68
CA ASP A 63 -12.01 -12.93 1.92
C ASP A 63 -11.54 -12.88 0.46
N ARG A 64 -11.52 -11.69 -0.16
CA ARG A 64 -10.95 -11.50 -1.51
C ARG A 64 -9.46 -11.86 -1.55
N VAL A 65 -8.68 -11.35 -0.59
CA VAL A 65 -7.25 -11.63 -0.48
C VAL A 65 -7.00 -13.13 -0.25
N ARG A 66 -7.79 -13.77 0.62
CA ARG A 66 -7.72 -15.23 0.84
C ARG A 66 -8.05 -16.02 -0.41
N GLY A 67 -9.09 -15.66 -1.14
CA GLY A 67 -9.48 -16.31 -2.39
C GLY A 67 -8.40 -16.21 -3.47
N ALA A 68 -7.78 -15.03 -3.61
CA ALA A 68 -6.67 -14.81 -4.55
C ALA A 68 -5.39 -15.58 -4.14
N ALA A 69 -5.13 -15.66 -2.83
CA ALA A 69 -3.96 -16.35 -2.28
C ALA A 69 -4.10 -17.88 -2.25
N ALA A 70 -5.33 -18.42 -2.28
CA ALA A 70 -5.59 -19.86 -2.26
C ALA A 70 -4.98 -20.62 -3.46
N HIS A 71 -4.62 -19.90 -4.52
CA HIS A 71 -3.98 -20.46 -5.70
C HIS A 71 -2.46 -20.63 -5.57
N ASP A 72 -1.83 -20.05 -4.54
CA ASP A 72 -0.41 -20.23 -4.27
C ASP A 72 -0.17 -21.46 -3.39
N ARG A 73 0.28 -22.57 -4.00
CA ARG A 73 0.48 -23.86 -3.31
C ARG A 73 1.83 -24.00 -2.59
N GLY A 74 2.59 -22.91 -2.43
CA GLY A 74 3.99 -22.97 -2.01
C GLY A 74 4.43 -21.96 -0.95
N GLY A 75 3.52 -21.17 -0.38
CA GLY A 75 3.90 -20.07 0.51
C GLY A 75 2.88 -19.75 1.60
N THR A 76 3.33 -18.98 2.59
CA THR A 76 2.47 -18.39 3.62
C THR A 76 2.25 -16.92 3.30
N LEU A 77 1.00 -16.52 3.01
CA LEU A 77 0.65 -15.11 2.91
C LEU A 77 0.35 -14.55 4.32
N MET A 78 1.20 -13.65 4.80
CA MET A 78 0.91 -12.85 5.98
C MET A 78 0.25 -11.53 5.58
N ALA A 79 -1.03 -11.37 5.91
CA ALA A 79 -1.77 -10.14 5.69
C ALA A 79 -2.00 -9.40 7.02
N ARG A 80 -1.51 -8.16 7.11
CA ARG A 80 -1.77 -7.27 8.24
C ARG A 80 -2.53 -6.03 7.78
N CYS A 81 -3.78 -5.91 8.18
CA CYS A 81 -4.55 -4.68 7.97
C CYS A 81 -4.41 -3.79 9.21
N SER A 82 -3.87 -2.58 9.04
CA SER A 82 -3.79 -1.58 10.11
C SER A 82 -4.40 -0.26 9.64
N ARG A 83 -5.27 0.33 10.47
CA ARG A 83 -5.73 1.70 10.27
C ARG A 83 -4.75 2.63 10.96
N LYS A 84 -3.98 3.42 10.20
CA LYS A 84 -3.29 4.57 10.77
C LYS A 84 -4.35 5.57 11.18
N ARG A 85 -4.46 5.85 12.48
CA ARG A 85 -5.26 6.98 12.97
C ARG A 85 -4.68 8.25 12.35
N ALA A 86 -5.55 9.11 11.82
CA ALA A 86 -5.13 10.46 11.47
C ALA A 86 -4.54 11.10 12.74
N SER A 87 -3.26 11.42 12.72
CA SER A 87 -2.68 12.31 13.72
C SER A 87 -3.38 13.64 13.55
N SER A 88 -4.16 14.07 14.55
CA SER A 88 -4.73 15.41 14.61
C SER A 88 -3.60 16.43 14.57
N ARG A 89 -3.25 16.92 13.37
CA ARG A 89 -2.53 18.18 13.24
C ARG A 89 -3.52 19.26 13.69
N SER A 90 -3.42 19.64 14.95
CA SER A 90 -3.92 20.92 15.43
C SER A 90 -3.39 22.00 14.50
N GLU A 91 -4.28 22.56 13.68
CA GLU A 91 -4.05 23.84 13.02
C GLU A 91 -3.88 24.86 14.15
N ARG A 92 -2.63 25.20 14.46
CA ARG A 92 -2.34 26.43 15.19
C ARG A 92 -2.75 27.58 14.29
N ALA A 93 -3.95 28.09 14.51
CA ALA A 93 -4.37 29.38 14.02
C ALA A 93 -3.32 30.43 14.41
N THR A 94 -2.66 31.01 13.42
CA THR A 94 -1.84 32.21 13.58
C THR A 94 -2.74 33.36 14.06
N PRO A 95 -2.46 34.01 15.20
CA PRO A 95 -3.21 35.19 15.61
C PRO A 95 -2.86 36.36 14.68
N GLY A 96 -3.89 37.09 14.28
CA GLY A 96 -3.85 38.07 13.21
C GLY A 96 -2.84 39.20 13.42
N THR A 97 -2.19 39.57 12.32
CA THR A 97 -1.48 40.83 12.14
C THR A 97 -2.46 42.00 12.26
N ARG A 98 -2.49 42.63 13.43
CA ARG A 98 -3.20 43.89 13.65
C ARG A 98 -2.42 45.01 12.95
N ARG A 99 -2.88 45.43 11.77
CA ARG A 99 -2.42 46.69 11.16
C ARG A 99 -2.86 47.86 12.05
N MET A 100 -1.92 48.51 12.74
CA MET A 100 -2.15 49.86 13.26
C MET A 100 -2.00 50.85 12.11
N ARG A 101 -3.10 51.54 11.79
CA ARG A 101 -3.05 52.83 11.10
C ARG A 101 -2.84 53.89 12.19
N ALA A 102 -1.80 54.70 12.03
CA ALA A 102 -1.67 56.04 12.60
C ALA A 102 -1.17 56.93 11.46
#